data_AF-A0A1B9MRQ2-F1
#
_entry.id   AF-A0A1B9MRQ2-F1
#
_cell.length_a   1.000
_cell.length_b   1.000
_cell.length_c   1.000
_cell.angle_alpha   90.00
_cell.angle_beta   90.00
_cell.angle_gamma   90.00
#
_symmetry.space_group_name_H-M   'P 1'
#
loop_
_entity.id
_entity.type
_entity.pdbx_description
1 polymer ?
#
loop_
_entity_poly.entity_id
_entity_poly.type
_entity_poly.pdbx_seq_one_letter_code
_entity_poly.pdbx_strand_id
1 'polypeptide(L)'
;QRWARKSIGLVDYCYLTEIDNLALKVMGLEGSQPMNPDKVMPISVIHEMISSPLFYVFEKIIMPMKAKINSLSKIKVLLNMTQSSDAAVMILANYCHSNHININESDIVLSDCIPSPEIIHEWIDTKYDESILMINLVYDVKNQLSFSEYCCALLFSNVKKALNLSKLRVFRPLKTELTDLSDDIGYLIKAEQVEKKRVNQLWTTSLSSSALNILKETFFDINGEIIIAPNKVYPLDLNLGKLSKSHAWLALALAADGVNQGQKGQMIAAQGSNEIYIMQLSDRTIQRIEENDELLIFPTVYFFSLVFCLYSIVALLAVNYVELKEILSIIVLSTFLSVIAVCIPLYFKLQCYQEEFDEIWFESFR
;
A
#
# COMPACT_ATOMS: atom_id res chain seq x y z
N GLN A 1 4.47 12.80 9.54
CA GLN A 1 3.06 12.32 9.49
C GLN A 1 2.52 12.15 8.06
N ARG A 2 2.45 13.20 7.22
CA ARG A 2 1.88 13.12 5.84
C ARG A 2 2.50 12.02 4.97
N TRP A 3 3.84 11.92 4.98
CA TRP A 3 4.57 10.89 4.24
C TRP A 3 4.16 9.48 4.65
N ALA A 4 4.14 9.19 5.96
CA ALA A 4 3.78 7.88 6.50
C ALA A 4 2.32 7.51 6.23
N ARG A 5 1.38 8.46 6.26
CA ARG A 5 -0.06 8.23 6.03
C ARG A 5 -0.41 7.91 4.57
N LYS A 6 0.53 8.03 3.63
CA LYS A 6 0.29 7.56 2.26
C LYS A 6 0.04 6.05 2.25
N SER A 7 -0.88 5.62 1.39
CA SER A 7 -1.30 4.22 1.29
C SER A 7 -1.68 3.87 -0.14
N ILE A 8 -1.69 2.57 -0.42
CA ILE A 8 -2.21 1.96 -1.64
C ILE A 8 -3.42 1.09 -1.31
N GLY A 9 -4.38 1.00 -2.23
CA GLY A 9 -5.52 0.11 -2.05
C GLY A 9 -5.15 -1.35 -2.26
N LEU A 10 -5.54 -2.23 -1.35
CA LEU A 10 -5.52 -3.68 -1.57
C LEU A 10 -6.93 -4.10 -2.02
N VAL A 11 -7.09 -4.27 -3.33
CA VAL A 11 -8.38 -4.50 -4.00
C VAL A 11 -8.86 -5.92 -3.75
N ASP A 12 -7.96 -6.89 -3.89
CA ASP A 12 -8.23 -8.29 -3.63
C ASP A 12 -6.96 -9.03 -3.21
N TYR A 13 -7.15 -10.20 -2.64
CA TYR A 13 -6.06 -11.08 -2.29
C TYR A 13 -6.53 -12.54 -2.23
N CYS A 14 -5.60 -13.46 -2.38
CA CYS A 14 -5.82 -14.87 -2.12
C CYS A 14 -4.49 -15.52 -1.74
N TYR A 15 -4.55 -16.64 -1.02
CA TYR A 15 -3.37 -17.40 -0.65
C TYR A 15 -3.68 -18.90 -0.64
N LEU A 16 -2.62 -19.68 -0.82
CA LEU A 16 -2.60 -21.14 -0.71
C LEU A 16 -1.42 -21.53 0.17
N THR A 17 -1.70 -22.33 1.19
CA THR A 17 -0.73 -22.92 2.11
C THR A 17 -1.15 -24.36 2.37
N GLU A 18 -0.29 -25.15 3.02
CA GLU A 18 -0.66 -26.51 3.43
C GLU A 18 -1.86 -26.56 4.40
N ILE A 19 -2.03 -25.48 5.16
CA ILE A 19 -3.11 -25.37 6.15
C ILE A 19 -4.24 -24.54 5.53
N ASP A 20 -5.38 -25.16 5.27
CA ASP A 20 -6.59 -24.45 4.84
C ASP A 20 -7.07 -23.46 5.92
N ASN A 21 -7.65 -22.33 5.49
CA ASN A 21 -8.18 -21.28 6.37
C ASN A 21 -7.14 -20.81 7.43
N LEU A 22 -5.87 -20.73 7.04
CA LEU A 22 -4.77 -20.41 7.96
C LEU A 22 -5.02 -19.16 8.81
N ALA A 23 -5.49 -18.06 8.22
CA ALA A 23 -5.74 -16.82 8.95
C ALA A 23 -6.77 -17.03 10.07
N LEU A 24 -7.91 -17.65 9.75
CA LEU A 24 -8.98 -17.94 10.71
C LEU A 24 -8.51 -18.83 11.86
N LYS A 25 -7.74 -19.89 11.55
CA LYS A 25 -7.18 -20.80 12.57
C LYS A 25 -6.16 -20.10 13.46
N VAL A 26 -5.27 -19.30 12.88
CA VAL A 26 -4.26 -18.55 13.64
C VAL A 26 -4.90 -17.51 14.56
N MET A 27 -5.96 -16.83 14.11
CA MET A 27 -6.72 -15.89 14.92
C MET A 27 -7.66 -16.57 15.93
N GLY A 28 -7.79 -17.91 15.90
CA GLY A 28 -8.70 -18.67 16.77
C GLY A 28 -10.18 -18.45 16.46
N LEU A 29 -10.51 -18.04 15.22
CA LEU A 29 -11.88 -17.82 14.76
C LEU A 29 -12.55 -19.10 14.24
N GLU A 30 -11.76 -20.05 13.72
CA GLU A 30 -12.23 -21.34 13.23
C GLU A 30 -11.23 -22.44 13.56
N GLY A 31 -11.71 -23.60 14.04
CA GLY A 31 -10.86 -24.76 14.30
C GLY A 31 -9.82 -24.54 15.39
N SER A 32 -8.81 -25.42 15.42
CA SER A 32 -7.66 -25.29 16.32
C SER A 32 -6.52 -24.51 15.66
N GLN A 33 -5.86 -23.68 16.46
CA GLN A 33 -4.66 -22.97 16.01
C GLN A 33 -3.56 -23.99 15.66
N PRO A 34 -2.97 -23.93 14.46
CA PRO A 34 -1.92 -24.86 14.08
C PRO A 34 -0.65 -24.59 14.89
N MET A 35 0.10 -25.65 15.18
CA MET A 35 1.34 -25.56 15.94
C MET A 35 2.41 -26.40 15.24
N ASN A 36 3.25 -25.73 14.46
CA ASN A 36 4.28 -26.36 13.63
C ASN A 36 5.67 -25.71 13.81
N PRO A 37 6.10 -25.38 15.05
CA PRO A 37 7.39 -24.74 15.25
C PRO A 37 8.52 -25.58 14.65
N ASP A 38 9.48 -24.91 14.01
CA ASP A 38 10.68 -25.49 13.41
C ASP A 38 10.45 -26.51 12.27
N LYS A 39 9.20 -26.74 11.84
CA LYS A 39 8.88 -27.59 10.70
C LYS A 39 8.96 -26.81 9.39
N VAL A 40 9.27 -27.51 8.31
CA VAL A 40 9.10 -27.01 6.94
C VAL A 40 7.81 -27.64 6.43
N MET A 41 6.82 -26.82 6.11
CA MET A 41 5.51 -27.27 5.65
C MET A 41 5.42 -27.19 4.12
N PRO A 42 5.53 -28.30 3.38
CA PRO A 42 5.26 -28.31 1.95
C PRO A 42 3.76 -28.24 1.68
N ILE A 43 3.35 -27.74 0.51
CA ILE A 43 1.95 -27.85 0.05
C ILE A 43 1.77 -29.24 -0.56
N SER A 44 1.37 -30.23 0.23
CA SER A 44 1.35 -31.65 -0.11
C SER A 44 0.66 -31.93 -1.44
N VAL A 45 -0.47 -31.26 -1.71
CA VAL A 45 -1.24 -31.40 -2.95
C VAL A 45 -0.43 -31.04 -4.19
N ILE A 46 0.50 -30.08 -4.11
CA ILE A 46 1.40 -29.72 -5.23
C ILE A 46 2.44 -30.81 -5.49
N HIS A 47 2.95 -31.44 -4.44
CA HIS A 47 3.98 -32.49 -4.53
C HIS A 47 3.43 -33.84 -5.01
N GLU A 48 2.14 -34.10 -4.78
CA GLU A 48 1.45 -35.32 -5.23
C GLU A 48 1.02 -35.27 -6.71
N MET A 49 1.14 -34.12 -7.38
CA MET A 49 0.71 -33.96 -8.77
C MET A 49 1.67 -34.59 -9.77
N ILE A 50 1.10 -35.33 -10.73
CA ILE A 50 1.82 -35.93 -11.86
C ILE A 50 2.08 -34.89 -12.97
N SER A 51 1.21 -33.88 -13.08
CA SER A 51 1.30 -32.78 -14.05
C SER A 51 1.86 -31.50 -13.42
N SER A 52 2.10 -30.47 -14.24
CA SER A 52 2.57 -29.17 -13.74
C SER A 52 1.56 -28.58 -12.72
N PRO A 53 2.00 -28.22 -11.50
CA PRO A 53 1.11 -27.73 -10.45
C PRO A 53 0.61 -26.30 -10.70
N LEU A 54 1.20 -25.57 -11.65
CA LEU A 54 0.89 -24.16 -11.91
C LEU A 54 -0.59 -23.91 -12.19
N PHE A 55 -1.24 -24.77 -12.98
CA PHE A 55 -2.67 -24.62 -13.27
C PHE A 55 -3.52 -24.72 -12.00
N TYR A 56 -3.21 -25.69 -11.12
CA TYR A 56 -3.88 -25.84 -9.84
C TYR A 56 -3.65 -24.62 -8.94
N VAL A 57 -2.40 -24.13 -8.89
CA VAL A 57 -2.07 -22.94 -8.10
C VAL A 57 -2.85 -21.73 -8.59
N PHE A 58 -2.89 -21.47 -9.89
CA PHE A 58 -3.66 -20.36 -10.47
C PHE A 58 -5.16 -20.53 -10.27
N GLU A 59 -5.68 -21.75 -10.35
CA GLU A 59 -7.06 -22.06 -9.97
C GLU A 59 -7.36 -21.66 -8.53
N LYS A 60 -6.44 -21.93 -7.59
CA LYS A 60 -6.65 -21.62 -6.18
C LYS A 60 -6.47 -20.13 -5.84
N ILE A 61 -5.54 -19.43 -6.46
CA ILE A 61 -5.20 -18.05 -6.06
C ILE A 61 -5.74 -16.97 -7.01
N ILE A 62 -5.97 -17.27 -8.29
CA ILE A 62 -6.44 -16.28 -9.28
C ILE A 62 -7.95 -16.38 -9.52
N MET A 63 -8.50 -17.60 -9.61
CA MET A 63 -9.94 -17.78 -9.86
C MET A 63 -10.83 -17.05 -8.84
N PRO A 64 -10.55 -17.08 -7.51
CA PRO A 64 -11.36 -16.34 -6.54
C PRO A 64 -11.37 -14.83 -6.77
N MET A 65 -10.31 -14.28 -7.39
CA MET A 65 -10.13 -12.85 -7.65
C MET A 65 -10.68 -12.42 -9.02
N LYS A 66 -11.17 -13.36 -9.85
CA LYS A 66 -11.62 -13.12 -11.24
C LYS A 66 -12.57 -11.94 -11.39
N ALA A 67 -13.56 -11.83 -10.51
CA ALA A 67 -14.57 -10.78 -10.62
C ALA A 67 -13.96 -9.38 -10.46
N LYS A 68 -13.06 -9.20 -9.48
CA LYS A 68 -12.40 -7.91 -9.26
C LYS A 68 -11.36 -7.63 -10.34
N ILE A 69 -10.57 -8.63 -10.75
CA ILE A 69 -9.62 -8.51 -11.85
C ILE A 69 -10.33 -8.02 -13.13
N ASN A 70 -11.43 -8.68 -13.53
CA ASN A 70 -12.17 -8.32 -14.74
C ASN A 70 -12.89 -6.97 -14.67
N SER A 71 -13.11 -6.43 -13.47
CA SER A 71 -13.70 -5.10 -13.31
C SER A 71 -12.70 -3.96 -13.59
N LEU A 72 -11.40 -4.27 -13.66
CA LEU A 72 -10.31 -3.34 -13.90
C LEU A 72 -9.88 -3.36 -15.36
N SER A 73 -9.45 -2.20 -15.87
CA SER A 73 -9.13 -2.02 -17.29
C SER A 73 -7.69 -2.34 -17.66
N LYS A 74 -6.74 -2.12 -16.74
CA LYS A 74 -5.31 -2.38 -16.93
C LYS A 74 -4.71 -2.96 -15.67
N ILE A 75 -4.06 -4.11 -15.80
CA ILE A 75 -3.42 -4.81 -14.71
C ILE A 75 -2.03 -5.23 -15.15
N LYS A 76 -1.00 -4.71 -14.49
CA LYS A 76 0.37 -5.22 -14.59
C LYS A 76 0.53 -6.37 -13.62
N VAL A 77 1.02 -7.51 -14.07
CA VAL A 77 1.23 -8.70 -13.26
C VAL A 77 2.71 -8.86 -12.95
N LEU A 78 3.04 -8.97 -11.67
CA LEU A 78 4.38 -9.32 -11.20
C LEU A 78 4.35 -10.77 -10.74
N LEU A 79 4.81 -11.68 -11.60
CA LEU A 79 4.89 -13.11 -11.31
C LEU A 79 6.27 -13.42 -10.73
N ASN A 80 6.33 -13.58 -9.41
CA ASN A 80 7.55 -13.88 -8.69
C ASN A 80 7.58 -15.36 -8.32
N MET A 81 8.68 -16.03 -8.62
CA MET A 81 8.87 -17.45 -8.32
C MET A 81 10.23 -17.67 -7.66
N THR A 82 10.36 -18.69 -6.82
CA THR A 82 11.66 -19.11 -6.26
C THR A 82 12.61 -19.65 -7.33
N GLN A 83 12.08 -20.19 -8.42
CA GLN A 83 12.82 -20.61 -9.61
C GLN A 83 12.10 -20.08 -10.85
N SER A 84 12.79 -19.28 -11.65
CA SER A 84 12.23 -18.76 -12.90
C SER A 84 11.98 -19.90 -13.88
N SER A 85 10.79 -19.87 -14.48
CA SER A 85 10.41 -20.74 -15.57
C SER A 85 9.67 -19.87 -16.57
N ASP A 86 10.26 -19.63 -17.74
CA ASP A 86 9.62 -18.85 -18.80
C ASP A 86 8.26 -19.44 -19.21
N ALA A 87 8.11 -20.76 -19.06
CA ALA A 87 6.85 -21.45 -19.28
C ALA A 87 5.73 -20.99 -18.32
N ALA A 88 6.05 -20.47 -17.14
CA ALA A 88 5.07 -20.02 -16.16
C ALA A 88 4.25 -18.82 -16.66
N VAL A 89 4.88 -17.91 -17.41
CA VAL A 89 4.20 -16.76 -18.03
C VAL A 89 3.17 -17.25 -19.04
N MET A 90 3.57 -18.15 -19.94
CA MET A 90 2.68 -18.73 -20.94
C MET A 90 1.55 -19.55 -20.29
N ILE A 91 1.83 -20.32 -19.23
CA ILE A 91 0.81 -21.09 -18.51
C ILE A 91 -0.19 -20.15 -17.82
N LEU A 92 0.27 -19.07 -17.20
CA LEU A 92 -0.61 -18.07 -16.59
C LEU A 92 -1.48 -17.38 -17.63
N ALA A 93 -0.90 -16.91 -18.75
CA ALA A 93 -1.63 -16.29 -19.84
C ALA A 93 -2.69 -17.25 -20.42
N ASN A 94 -2.33 -18.51 -20.66
CA ASN A 94 -3.27 -19.54 -21.15
C ASN A 94 -4.37 -19.86 -20.14
N TYR A 95 -4.04 -19.92 -18.85
CA TYR A 95 -5.01 -20.10 -17.77
C TYR A 95 -6.01 -18.94 -17.75
N CYS A 96 -5.52 -17.70 -17.82
CA CYS A 96 -6.34 -16.50 -17.84
C CYS A 96 -7.24 -16.45 -19.08
N HIS A 97 -6.70 -16.75 -20.26
CA HIS A 97 -7.46 -16.80 -21.51
C HIS A 97 -8.60 -17.84 -21.44
N SER A 98 -8.28 -19.06 -21.02
CA SER A 98 -9.24 -20.18 -20.92
C SER A 98 -10.37 -19.90 -19.92
N ASN A 99 -10.07 -19.13 -18.86
CA ASN A 99 -11.03 -18.80 -17.82
C ASN A 99 -11.65 -17.41 -17.97
N HIS A 100 -11.44 -16.72 -19.10
CA HIS A 100 -11.94 -15.37 -19.36
C HIS A 100 -11.56 -14.36 -18.25
N ILE A 101 -10.27 -14.34 -17.89
CA ILE A 101 -9.67 -13.40 -16.95
C ILE A 101 -8.88 -12.35 -17.74
N ASN A 102 -9.12 -11.06 -17.47
CA ASN A 102 -8.55 -9.93 -18.21
C ASN A 102 -7.08 -9.66 -17.85
N ILE A 103 -6.21 -10.60 -18.18
CA ILE A 103 -4.76 -10.52 -18.03
C ILE A 103 -4.16 -11.02 -19.35
N ASN A 104 -3.35 -10.19 -20.01
CA ASN A 104 -2.65 -10.58 -21.23
C ASN A 104 -1.21 -10.95 -20.92
N GLU A 105 -0.60 -11.75 -21.79
CA GLU A 105 0.80 -12.15 -21.66
C GLU A 105 1.76 -10.95 -21.60
N SER A 106 1.50 -9.91 -22.40
CA SER A 106 2.30 -8.67 -22.44
C SER A 106 2.33 -7.90 -21.12
N ASP A 107 1.36 -8.15 -20.24
CA ASP A 107 1.21 -7.46 -18.97
C ASP A 107 1.94 -8.19 -17.83
N ILE A 108 2.47 -9.39 -18.10
CA ILE A 108 3.13 -10.25 -17.11
C ILE A 108 4.64 -10.04 -17.14
N VAL A 109 5.20 -9.67 -15.99
CA VAL A 109 6.64 -9.58 -15.76
C VAL A 109 7.05 -10.72 -14.83
N LEU A 110 7.93 -11.59 -15.31
CA LEU A 110 8.52 -12.68 -14.53
C LEU A 110 9.71 -12.16 -13.72
N SER A 111 9.82 -12.60 -12.47
CA SER A 111 10.97 -12.39 -11.59
C SER A 111 11.29 -13.68 -10.84
N ASP A 112 12.57 -13.98 -10.68
CA ASP A 112 13.08 -15.05 -9.80
C ASP A 112 13.29 -14.58 -8.35
N CYS A 113 13.03 -13.30 -8.09
CA CYS A 113 13.17 -12.68 -6.78
C CYS A 113 11.83 -12.12 -6.31
N ILE A 114 11.42 -12.51 -5.10
CA ILE A 114 10.25 -11.92 -4.46
C ILE A 114 10.68 -10.57 -3.85
N PRO A 115 10.04 -9.46 -4.23
CA PRO A 115 10.48 -8.14 -3.79
C PRO A 115 10.32 -7.96 -2.28
N SER A 116 11.16 -7.09 -1.71
CA SER A 116 10.97 -6.60 -0.34
C SER A 116 9.65 -5.79 -0.24
N PRO A 117 8.96 -5.78 0.92
CA PRO A 117 7.83 -4.89 1.17
C PRO A 117 8.10 -3.41 0.85
N GLU A 118 9.36 -2.98 0.83
CA GLU A 118 9.79 -1.63 0.42
C GLU A 118 9.27 -1.21 -0.96
N ILE A 119 9.02 -2.15 -1.87
CA ILE A 119 8.46 -1.87 -3.21
C ILE A 119 7.11 -1.12 -3.15
N ILE A 120 6.36 -1.24 -2.04
CA ILE A 120 5.11 -0.50 -1.82
C ILE A 120 5.35 1.02 -1.84
N HIS A 121 6.55 1.50 -1.46
CA HIS A 121 6.90 2.92 -1.53
C HIS A 121 6.79 3.43 -2.96
N GLU A 122 7.38 2.68 -3.90
CA GLU A 122 7.34 2.98 -5.33
C GLU A 122 5.90 2.97 -5.85
N TRP A 123 5.09 1.97 -5.47
CA TRP A 123 3.70 1.88 -5.93
C TRP A 123 2.81 2.99 -5.35
N ILE A 124 3.13 3.51 -4.17
CA ILE A 124 2.43 4.63 -3.55
C ILE A 124 2.80 5.96 -4.23
N ASP A 125 4.07 6.16 -4.54
CA ASP A 125 4.59 7.44 -5.06
C ASP A 125 4.40 7.58 -6.57
N THR A 126 4.59 6.48 -7.30
CA THR A 126 4.36 6.41 -8.74
C THR A 126 2.87 6.24 -8.94
N LYS A 127 2.16 7.33 -9.27
CA LYS A 127 0.71 7.33 -9.51
C LYS A 127 0.38 6.57 -10.81
N TYR A 128 0.53 5.24 -10.78
CA TYR A 128 0.24 4.36 -11.90
C TYR A 128 -1.24 4.44 -12.28
N ASP A 129 -1.51 4.52 -13.59
CA ASP A 129 -2.87 4.41 -14.16
C ASP A 129 -3.35 2.96 -14.24
N GLU A 130 -2.50 2.01 -13.85
CA GLU A 130 -2.77 0.57 -13.83
C GLU A 130 -2.80 0.02 -12.41
N SER A 131 -3.45 -1.13 -12.24
CA SER A 131 -3.41 -1.90 -11.00
C SER A 131 -2.30 -2.93 -11.06
N ILE A 132 -1.72 -3.29 -9.92
CA ILE A 132 -0.58 -4.21 -9.84
C ILE A 132 -1.06 -5.50 -9.18
N LEU A 133 -1.03 -6.60 -9.93
CA LEU A 133 -1.27 -7.93 -9.40
C LEU A 133 0.06 -8.61 -9.11
N MET A 134 0.43 -8.71 -7.85
CA MET A 134 1.62 -9.45 -7.43
C MET A 134 1.25 -10.89 -7.12
N ILE A 135 1.90 -11.84 -7.79
CA ILE A 135 1.74 -13.28 -7.59
C ILE A 135 3.07 -13.83 -7.10
N ASN A 136 3.11 -14.33 -5.88
CA ASN A 136 4.30 -14.96 -5.30
C ASN A 136 4.07 -16.46 -5.22
N LEU A 137 4.91 -17.23 -5.91
CA LEU A 137 4.90 -18.70 -5.91
C LEU A 137 6.14 -19.20 -5.17
N VAL A 138 5.93 -19.69 -3.95
CA VAL A 138 7.00 -20.17 -3.05
C VAL A 138 6.80 -21.66 -2.79
N TYR A 139 7.26 -22.47 -3.73
CA TYR A 139 7.32 -23.92 -3.61
C TYR A 139 8.40 -24.47 -4.54
N ASP A 140 8.89 -25.67 -4.27
CA ASP A 140 9.75 -26.40 -5.20
C ASP A 140 9.47 -27.91 -5.10
N VAL A 141 8.93 -28.48 -6.18
CA VAL A 141 8.57 -29.90 -6.26
C VAL A 141 9.81 -30.80 -6.34
N LYS A 142 10.95 -30.28 -6.83
CA LYS A 142 12.18 -31.06 -7.01
C LYS A 142 13.06 -31.01 -5.78
N ASN A 143 13.21 -29.84 -5.18
CA ASN A 143 14.04 -29.66 -4.00
C ASN A 143 13.20 -29.19 -2.82
N GLN A 144 13.31 -29.88 -1.69
CA GLN A 144 12.68 -29.42 -0.47
C GLN A 144 13.30 -28.08 -0.03
N LEU A 145 12.46 -27.04 0.04
CA LEU A 145 12.89 -25.74 0.54
C LEU A 145 13.28 -25.83 2.03
N SER A 146 14.13 -24.92 2.50
CA SER A 146 14.52 -24.84 3.92
C SER A 146 13.48 -24.13 4.79
N PHE A 147 12.40 -23.65 4.18
CA PHE A 147 11.30 -22.89 4.77
C PHE A 147 9.97 -23.32 4.15
N SER A 148 8.88 -23.10 4.87
CA SER A 148 7.53 -23.50 4.50
C SER A 148 7.06 -22.86 3.19
N GLU A 149 6.26 -23.62 2.46
CA GLU A 149 5.76 -23.25 1.15
C GLU A 149 4.47 -22.43 1.25
N TYR A 150 4.30 -21.47 0.34
CA TYR A 150 3.06 -20.73 0.16
C TYR A 150 2.93 -20.22 -1.27
N CYS A 151 1.71 -19.97 -1.71
CA CYS A 151 1.44 -19.14 -2.87
C CYS A 151 0.51 -18.00 -2.45
N CYS A 152 0.72 -16.79 -2.94
CA CYS A 152 -0.23 -15.71 -2.72
C CYS A 152 -0.37 -14.80 -3.93
N ALA A 153 -1.55 -14.24 -4.08
CA ALA A 153 -1.86 -13.20 -5.05
C ALA A 153 -2.40 -11.98 -4.30
N LEU A 154 -1.88 -10.79 -4.62
CA LEU A 154 -2.22 -9.52 -3.98
C LEU A 154 -2.45 -8.48 -5.08
N LEU A 155 -3.67 -7.95 -5.18
CA LEU A 155 -4.06 -6.97 -6.19
C LEU A 155 -4.08 -5.56 -5.59
N PHE A 156 -3.09 -4.76 -5.94
CA PHE A 156 -2.92 -3.38 -5.49
C PHE A 156 -3.41 -2.37 -6.52
N SER A 157 -3.93 -1.22 -6.06
CA SER A 157 -4.32 -0.14 -6.98
C SER A 157 -4.42 1.21 -6.28
N ASN A 158 -4.09 2.27 -7.03
CA ASN A 158 -4.40 3.66 -6.70
C ASN A 158 -5.52 4.25 -7.59
N VAL A 159 -6.04 3.47 -8.53
CA VAL A 159 -7.09 3.89 -9.45
C VAL A 159 -8.41 4.04 -8.71
N LYS A 160 -9.07 5.21 -8.80
CA LYS A 160 -10.34 5.50 -8.10
C LYS A 160 -11.39 4.39 -8.24
N LYS A 161 -11.56 3.85 -9.45
CA LYS A 161 -12.52 2.74 -9.70
C LYS A 161 -12.20 1.51 -8.85
N ALA A 162 -10.92 1.14 -8.77
CA ALA A 162 -10.45 0.00 -7.98
C ALA A 162 -10.63 0.24 -6.47
N LEU A 163 -10.36 1.47 -6.02
CA LEU A 163 -10.53 1.89 -4.63
C LEU A 163 -11.98 1.88 -4.14
N ASN A 164 -12.95 1.84 -5.06
CA ASN A 164 -14.37 1.65 -4.71
C ASN A 164 -14.74 0.18 -4.50
N LEU A 165 -13.93 -0.76 -4.99
CA LEU A 165 -14.17 -2.20 -4.87
C LEU A 165 -13.72 -2.76 -3.52
N SER A 166 -12.76 -2.10 -2.86
CA SER A 166 -12.24 -2.48 -1.55
C SER A 166 -11.87 -1.26 -0.74
N LYS A 167 -12.18 -1.30 0.55
CA LYS A 167 -11.79 -0.26 1.50
C LYS A 167 -10.41 -0.50 2.12
N LEU A 168 -9.81 -1.66 1.88
CA LEU A 168 -8.52 -2.04 2.46
C LEU A 168 -7.40 -1.15 1.93
N ARG A 169 -6.63 -0.59 2.85
CA ARG A 169 -5.47 0.25 2.58
C ARG A 169 -4.25 -0.32 3.26
N VAL A 170 -3.20 -0.51 2.47
CA VAL A 170 -1.86 -0.83 2.95
C VAL A 170 -1.10 0.47 3.02
N PHE A 171 -0.70 0.85 4.23
CA PHE A 171 0.07 2.07 4.44
C PHE A 171 1.52 1.84 4.11
N ARG A 172 2.24 2.94 3.88
CA ARG A 172 3.67 2.90 3.62
C ARG A 172 4.40 2.08 4.72
N PRO A 173 5.13 1.03 4.35
CA PRO A 173 5.94 0.27 5.29
C PRO A 173 7.02 1.15 5.94
N LEU A 174 7.18 1.02 7.25
CA LEU A 174 8.37 1.49 7.96
C LEU A 174 9.48 0.47 7.80
N LYS A 175 10.68 0.94 7.51
CA LYS A 175 11.91 0.17 7.46
C LYS A 175 12.80 0.67 8.58
N THR A 176 13.26 -0.22 9.44
CA THR A 176 14.04 0.13 10.64
C THR A 176 15.05 -0.97 10.96
N GLU A 177 16.10 -0.64 11.69
CA GLU A 177 17.06 -1.62 12.22
C GLU A 177 16.72 -1.98 13.67
N LEU A 178 17.32 -3.06 14.19
CA LEU A 178 17.04 -3.51 15.56
C LEU A 178 17.41 -2.44 16.61
N THR A 179 18.43 -1.63 16.35
CA THR A 179 18.92 -0.56 17.23
C THR A 179 17.89 0.54 17.45
N ASP A 180 17.20 0.93 16.37
CA ASP A 180 16.30 2.09 16.35
C ASP A 180 14.82 1.69 16.40
N LEU A 181 14.54 0.38 16.39
CA LEU A 181 13.19 -0.20 16.34
C LEU A 181 12.22 0.44 17.34
N SER A 182 12.63 0.64 18.59
CA SER A 182 11.77 1.22 19.63
C SER A 182 11.35 2.66 19.28
N ASP A 183 12.32 3.50 18.89
CA ASP A 183 12.08 4.91 18.57
C ASP A 183 11.25 5.04 17.29
N ASP A 184 11.57 4.22 16.28
CA ASP A 184 10.89 4.19 14.99
C ASP A 184 9.44 3.71 15.09
N ILE A 185 9.14 2.73 15.95
CA ILE A 185 7.76 2.37 16.28
C ILE A 185 7.05 3.56 16.95
N GLY A 186 7.72 4.25 17.87
CA GLY A 186 7.20 5.46 18.49
C GLY A 186 6.82 6.53 17.45
N TYR A 187 7.67 6.75 16.45
CA TYR A 187 7.37 7.65 15.33
C TYR A 187 6.21 7.16 14.47
N LEU A 188 6.12 5.87 14.18
CA LEU A 188 5.03 5.27 13.42
C LEU A 188 3.67 5.43 14.12
N ILE A 189 3.63 5.21 15.43
CA ILE A 189 2.41 5.37 16.25
C ILE A 189 1.99 6.84 16.27
N LYS A 190 2.93 7.76 16.48
CA LYS A 190 2.69 9.22 16.41
C LYS A 190 2.31 9.69 15.00
N ALA A 191 2.69 8.95 13.96
CA ALA A 191 2.27 9.23 12.60
C ALA A 191 0.80 8.93 12.35
N GLU A 192 0.17 8.06 13.16
CA GLU A 192 -1.24 7.67 13.08
C GLU A 192 -1.66 7.32 11.65
N GLN A 193 -0.99 6.33 11.05
CA GLN A 193 -1.45 5.74 9.79
C GLN A 193 -2.87 5.19 9.95
N VAL A 194 -3.09 4.46 11.04
CA VAL A 194 -4.40 3.99 11.51
C VAL A 194 -4.70 4.65 12.86
N GLU A 195 -5.97 4.90 13.15
CA GLU A 195 -6.39 5.37 14.47
C GLU A 195 -5.91 4.39 15.55
N LYS A 196 -5.22 4.91 16.58
CA LYS A 196 -4.56 4.11 17.63
C LYS A 196 -5.49 3.04 18.26
N LYS A 197 -6.74 3.40 18.54
CA LYS A 197 -7.78 2.50 19.12
C LYS A 197 -8.23 1.36 18.19
N ARG A 198 -7.87 1.43 16.92
CA ARG A 198 -8.22 0.43 15.91
C ARG A 198 -7.09 -0.56 15.64
N VAL A 199 -5.84 -0.21 15.91
CA VAL A 199 -4.74 -1.18 15.79
C VAL A 199 -4.80 -2.11 16.99
N ASN A 200 -5.12 -3.38 16.76
CA ASN A 200 -5.33 -4.32 17.87
C ASN A 200 -4.85 -5.74 17.60
N GLN A 201 -4.16 -5.95 16.49
CA GLN A 201 -3.62 -7.24 16.08
C GLN A 201 -2.23 -7.06 15.46
N LEU A 202 -1.34 -8.00 15.74
CA LEU A 202 0.04 -7.99 15.26
C LEU A 202 0.41 -9.36 14.71
N TRP A 203 0.77 -9.40 13.42
CA TRP A 203 1.35 -10.57 12.77
C TRP A 203 2.87 -10.44 12.78
N THR A 204 3.60 -11.48 13.15
CA THR A 204 5.06 -11.47 13.11
C THR A 204 5.63 -12.58 12.24
N THR A 205 6.68 -12.29 11.47
CA THR A 205 7.39 -13.27 10.63
C THR A 205 8.89 -13.18 10.81
N SER A 206 9.51 -14.29 11.22
CA SER A 206 10.97 -14.47 11.34
C SER A 206 11.69 -13.43 12.20
N LEU A 207 10.98 -12.74 13.10
CA LEU A 207 11.59 -11.76 13.97
C LEU A 207 12.59 -12.42 14.92
N SER A 208 13.74 -11.76 15.11
CA SER A 208 14.65 -12.13 16.18
C SER A 208 13.97 -12.03 17.54
N SER A 209 14.42 -12.82 18.52
CA SER A 209 13.89 -12.77 19.89
C SER A 209 13.98 -11.36 20.49
N SER A 210 15.04 -10.63 20.19
CA SER A 210 15.23 -9.23 20.62
C SER A 210 14.17 -8.30 20.02
N ALA A 211 13.95 -8.36 18.70
CA ALA A 211 12.92 -7.57 18.04
C ALA A 211 11.52 -7.89 18.57
N LEU A 212 11.22 -9.17 18.77
CA LEU A 212 9.94 -9.61 19.31
C LEU A 212 9.69 -9.09 20.73
N ASN A 213 10.72 -9.08 21.58
CA ASN A 213 10.61 -8.55 22.94
C ASN A 213 10.36 -7.04 22.94
N ILE A 214 11.07 -6.26 22.10
CA ILE A 214 10.84 -4.81 21.95
C ILE A 214 9.40 -4.53 21.51
N LEU A 215 8.87 -5.28 20.53
CA LEU A 215 7.48 -5.15 20.09
C LEU A 215 6.49 -5.49 21.22
N LYS A 216 6.73 -6.57 21.97
CA LYS A 216 5.89 -6.96 23.11
C LYS A 216 5.89 -5.88 24.19
N GLU A 217 7.05 -5.35 24.55
CA GLU A 217 7.17 -4.26 25.53
C GLU A 217 6.39 -3.03 25.06
N THR A 218 6.49 -2.68 23.78
CA THR A 218 5.79 -1.51 23.20
C THR A 218 4.27 -1.69 23.17
N PHE A 219 3.77 -2.86 22.77
CA PHE A 219 2.34 -3.08 22.55
C PHE A 219 1.58 -3.67 23.74
N PHE A 220 2.28 -4.26 24.71
CA PHE A 220 1.65 -4.82 25.92
C PHE A 220 1.67 -3.85 27.10
N ASP A 221 2.33 -2.69 26.98
CA ASP A 221 2.26 -1.64 27.99
C ASP A 221 0.82 -1.13 28.12
N ILE A 222 0.27 -1.23 29.34
CA ILE A 222 -1.09 -0.80 29.68
C ILE A 222 -1.21 0.74 29.58
N ASN A 223 -0.10 1.46 29.75
CA ASN A 223 -0.04 2.91 29.57
C ASN A 223 0.34 3.31 28.13
N GLY A 224 0.54 2.32 27.25
CA GLY A 224 0.91 2.53 25.87
C GLY A 224 -0.20 3.20 25.06
N GLU A 225 0.20 3.91 24.00
CA GLU A 225 -0.73 4.58 23.10
C GLU A 225 -1.57 3.59 22.26
N ILE A 226 -1.02 2.41 21.98
CA ILE A 226 -1.67 1.28 21.31
C ILE A 226 -1.52 0.06 22.21
N ILE A 227 -2.64 -0.60 22.51
CA ILE A 227 -2.67 -1.78 23.37
C ILE A 227 -3.14 -2.98 22.54
N ILE A 228 -2.24 -3.95 22.35
CA ILE A 228 -2.53 -5.22 21.70
C ILE A 228 -2.53 -6.30 22.76
N ALA A 229 -3.63 -7.04 22.89
CA ALA A 229 -3.70 -8.14 23.84
C ALA A 229 -2.72 -9.27 23.44
N PRO A 230 -2.08 -9.98 24.39
CA PRO A 230 -1.11 -11.02 24.07
C PRO A 230 -1.65 -12.14 23.15
N ASN A 231 -2.94 -12.47 23.27
CA ASN A 231 -3.62 -13.45 22.41
C ASN A 231 -3.97 -12.92 21.00
N LYS A 232 -3.62 -11.66 20.70
CA LYS A 232 -3.77 -11.01 19.40
C LYS A 232 -2.44 -10.70 18.72
N VAL A 233 -1.37 -11.31 19.25
CA VAL A 233 -0.08 -11.41 18.56
C VAL A 233 -0.02 -12.80 17.94
N TYR A 234 0.28 -12.84 16.64
CA TYR A 234 0.24 -14.03 15.80
C TYR A 234 1.63 -14.28 15.20
N PRO A 235 2.52 -14.99 15.91
CA PRO A 235 3.81 -15.37 15.39
C PRO A 235 3.66 -16.51 14.38
N LEU A 236 3.82 -16.20 13.09
CA LEU A 236 3.63 -17.20 12.04
C LEU A 236 4.68 -18.31 12.11
N ASP A 237 5.85 -18.06 12.70
CA ASP A 237 6.90 -19.09 12.88
C ASP A 237 6.42 -20.25 13.78
N LEU A 238 5.50 -19.98 14.73
CA LEU A 238 4.89 -21.02 15.57
C LEU A 238 3.80 -21.80 14.83
N ASN A 239 3.11 -21.15 13.90
CA ASN A 239 1.92 -21.69 13.25
C ASN A 239 2.23 -22.44 11.95
N LEU A 240 3.11 -21.87 11.13
CA LEU A 240 3.48 -22.34 9.80
C LEU A 240 4.91 -22.91 9.74
N GLY A 241 5.71 -22.74 10.81
CA GLY A 241 7.05 -23.31 10.93
C GLY A 241 8.15 -22.38 10.42
N LYS A 242 9.19 -22.92 9.79
CA LYS A 242 10.34 -22.13 9.32
C LYS A 242 9.91 -21.20 8.20
N LEU A 243 10.08 -19.90 8.37
CA LEU A 243 9.69 -18.90 7.38
C LEU A 243 10.92 -18.30 6.69
N SER A 244 10.67 -17.71 5.53
CA SER A 244 11.59 -16.84 4.80
C SER A 244 11.11 -15.40 4.83
N LYS A 245 11.98 -14.46 4.42
CA LYS A 245 11.66 -13.02 4.35
C LYS A 245 10.43 -12.70 3.48
N SER A 246 10.16 -13.53 2.47
CA SER A 246 9.03 -13.33 1.56
C SER A 246 7.67 -13.55 2.24
N HIS A 247 7.64 -14.26 3.38
CA HIS A 247 6.42 -14.52 4.14
C HIS A 247 5.77 -13.25 4.72
N ALA A 248 6.47 -12.10 4.69
CA ALA A 248 5.86 -10.80 4.94
C ALA A 248 4.61 -10.56 4.05
N TRP A 249 4.65 -11.03 2.80
CA TRP A 249 3.52 -10.92 1.87
C TRP A 249 2.39 -11.89 2.17
N LEU A 250 2.71 -13.10 2.64
CA LEU A 250 1.70 -14.02 3.15
C LEU A 250 1.01 -13.41 4.38
N ALA A 251 1.79 -12.90 5.34
CA ALA A 251 1.26 -12.23 6.52
C ALA A 251 0.34 -11.05 6.17
N LEU A 252 0.66 -10.28 5.12
CA LEU A 252 -0.20 -9.22 4.61
C LEU A 252 -1.55 -9.77 4.09
N ALA A 253 -1.54 -10.90 3.35
CA ALA A 253 -2.76 -11.55 2.88
C ALA A 253 -3.61 -12.10 4.06
N LEU A 254 -2.96 -12.72 5.07
CA LEU A 254 -3.63 -13.23 6.27
C LEU A 254 -4.24 -12.09 7.11
N ALA A 255 -3.52 -10.98 7.25
CA ALA A 255 -4.02 -9.78 7.89
C ALA A 255 -5.23 -9.21 7.14
N ALA A 256 -5.21 -9.23 5.80
CA ALA A 256 -6.33 -8.78 5.00
C ALA A 256 -7.57 -9.67 5.16
N ASP A 257 -7.38 -10.98 5.37
CA ASP A 257 -8.46 -11.89 5.76
C ASP A 257 -9.04 -11.52 7.12
N GLY A 258 -8.18 -11.24 8.11
CA GLY A 258 -8.61 -10.72 9.41
C GLY A 258 -9.52 -9.49 9.31
N VAL A 259 -9.13 -8.48 8.53
CA VAL A 259 -9.95 -7.26 8.36
C VAL A 259 -11.29 -7.56 7.68
N ASN A 260 -11.29 -8.41 6.63
CA ASN A 260 -12.52 -8.80 5.95
C ASN A 260 -13.48 -9.60 6.84
N GLN A 261 -12.96 -10.29 7.85
CA GLN A 261 -13.73 -11.00 8.88
C GLN A 261 -14.17 -10.11 10.04
N GLY A 262 -14.04 -8.78 9.89
CA GLY A 262 -14.49 -7.80 10.87
C GLY A 262 -13.49 -7.50 11.99
N GLN A 263 -12.26 -8.02 11.91
CA GLN A 263 -11.19 -7.57 12.80
C GLN A 263 -10.79 -6.14 12.47
N LYS A 264 -10.23 -5.43 13.47
CA LYS A 264 -9.83 -4.02 13.29
C LYS A 264 -8.47 -3.94 12.55
N GLY A 265 -7.83 -2.77 12.60
CA GLY A 265 -6.57 -2.52 11.94
C GLY A 265 -5.49 -3.51 12.37
N GLN A 266 -4.74 -3.99 11.38
CA GLN A 266 -3.74 -5.03 11.49
C GLN A 266 -2.36 -4.40 11.36
N MET A 267 -1.41 -4.89 12.15
CA MET A 267 0.01 -4.60 11.98
C MET A 267 0.75 -5.87 11.59
N ILE A 268 1.74 -5.74 10.73
CA ILE A 268 2.63 -6.83 10.33
C ILE A 268 4.06 -6.37 10.62
N ALA A 269 4.83 -7.16 11.37
CA ALA A 269 6.24 -6.94 11.61
C ALA A 269 7.05 -8.12 11.04
N ALA A 270 7.92 -7.84 10.07
CA ALA A 270 8.62 -8.86 9.32
C ALA A 270 10.14 -8.61 9.32
N GLN A 271 10.92 -9.66 9.59
CA GLN A 271 12.38 -9.60 9.49
C GLN A 271 12.82 -9.69 8.02
N GLY A 272 13.61 -8.71 7.60
CA GLY A 272 14.38 -8.70 6.36
C GLY A 272 15.76 -9.35 6.53
N SER A 273 16.76 -8.90 5.76
CA SER A 273 18.16 -9.35 5.94
C SER A 273 18.75 -8.81 7.23
N ASN A 274 18.84 -7.48 7.33
CA ASN A 274 19.34 -6.76 8.50
C ASN A 274 18.29 -5.80 9.07
N GLU A 275 17.20 -5.57 8.32
CA GLU A 275 16.17 -4.60 8.65
C GLU A 275 14.89 -5.31 9.09
N ILE A 276 14.01 -4.57 9.74
CA ILE A 276 12.67 -4.97 10.15
C ILE A 276 11.68 -4.07 9.41
N TYR A 277 10.69 -4.69 8.79
CA TYR A 277 9.62 -4.01 8.08
C TYR A 277 8.36 -4.03 8.93
N ILE A 278 7.77 -2.85 9.18
CA ILE A 278 6.48 -2.71 9.87
C ILE A 278 5.47 -2.14 8.91
N MET A 279 4.43 -2.91 8.63
CA MET A 279 3.31 -2.53 7.75
C MET A 279 2.03 -2.41 8.56
N GLN A 280 1.17 -1.47 8.17
CA GLN A 280 -0.19 -1.36 8.71
C GLN A 280 -1.21 -1.55 7.59
N LEU A 281 -2.29 -2.25 7.93
CA LEU A 281 -3.42 -2.50 7.05
C LEU A 281 -4.72 -2.11 7.77
N SER A 282 -5.59 -1.35 7.11
CA SER A 282 -6.93 -1.05 7.64
C SER A 282 -7.96 -0.81 6.54
N ASP A 283 -9.23 -1.07 6.85
CA ASP A 283 -10.42 -0.71 6.08
C ASP A 283 -10.85 0.76 6.26
N ARG A 284 -10.26 1.48 7.23
CA ARG A 284 -10.51 2.90 7.46
C ARG A 284 -9.21 3.67 7.52
N THR A 285 -9.12 4.69 6.69
CA THR A 285 -8.09 5.71 6.78
C THR A 285 -8.56 6.83 7.68
N ILE A 286 -7.67 7.38 8.50
CA ILE A 286 -7.85 8.76 8.98
C ILE A 286 -7.95 9.61 7.71
N GLN A 287 -9.03 10.40 7.58
CA GLN A 287 -9.32 11.20 6.39
C GLN A 287 -8.03 11.81 5.85
N ARG A 288 -7.79 11.60 4.54
CA ARG A 288 -6.84 12.44 3.80
C ARG A 288 -7.25 13.86 4.15
N ILE A 289 -6.35 14.63 4.77
CA ILE A 289 -6.44 16.08 4.63
C ILE A 289 -6.39 16.24 3.12
N GLU A 290 -7.54 16.53 2.50
CA GLU A 290 -7.60 16.90 1.10
C GLU A 290 -6.46 17.89 0.90
N GLU A 291 -5.62 17.67 -0.12
CA GLU A 291 -4.70 18.72 -0.56
C GLU A 291 -5.53 19.98 -0.56
N ASN A 292 -5.17 20.90 0.32
CA ASN A 292 -6.03 22.01 0.67
C ASN A 292 -6.11 22.81 -0.63
N ASP A 293 -7.16 22.60 -1.42
CA ASP A 293 -7.45 23.39 -2.62
C ASP A 293 -7.50 24.87 -2.24
N GLU A 294 -7.61 25.19 -0.95
CA GLU A 294 -7.29 26.47 -0.32
C GLU A 294 -6.03 27.15 -0.87
N LEU A 295 -4.95 26.42 -1.19
CA LEU A 295 -3.73 26.99 -1.76
C LEU A 295 -3.96 27.63 -3.15
N LEU A 296 -4.96 27.17 -3.90
CA LEU A 296 -5.43 27.73 -5.17
C LEU A 296 -6.67 28.64 -5.01
N ILE A 297 -7.52 28.38 -4.00
CA ILE A 297 -8.74 29.17 -3.74
C ILE A 297 -8.38 30.59 -3.28
N PHE A 298 -7.41 30.76 -2.37
CA PHE A 298 -7.06 32.11 -1.92
C PHE A 298 -6.62 33.02 -3.08
N PRO A 299 -5.67 32.61 -3.96
CA PRO A 299 -5.28 33.40 -5.12
C PRO A 299 -6.40 33.67 -6.12
N THR A 300 -7.26 32.68 -6.40
CA THR A 300 -8.36 32.86 -7.34
C THR A 300 -9.42 33.81 -6.81
N VAL A 301 -9.76 33.72 -5.51
CA VAL A 301 -10.68 34.65 -4.85
C VAL A 301 -10.10 36.08 -4.85
N TYR A 302 -8.81 36.26 -4.55
CA TYR A 302 -8.15 37.58 -4.65
C TYR A 302 -8.14 38.12 -6.08
N PHE A 303 -7.89 37.28 -7.09
CA PHE A 303 -7.93 37.67 -8.49
C PHE A 303 -9.32 38.15 -8.91
N PHE A 304 -10.37 37.37 -8.63
CA PHE A 304 -11.74 37.73 -8.98
C PHE A 304 -12.23 38.99 -8.25
N SER A 305 -11.90 39.14 -6.96
CA SER A 305 -12.29 40.33 -6.20
C SER A 305 -11.56 41.59 -6.67
N LEU A 306 -10.28 41.50 -7.08
CA LEU A 306 -9.54 42.63 -7.64
C LEU A 306 -10.10 43.06 -9.01
N VAL A 307 -10.41 42.10 -9.89
CA VAL A 307 -11.08 42.34 -11.18
C VAL A 307 -12.46 42.99 -10.97
N PHE A 308 -13.25 42.52 -10.00
CA PHE A 308 -14.58 43.06 -9.72
C PHE A 308 -14.54 44.49 -9.15
N CYS A 309 -13.56 44.79 -8.29
CA CYS A 309 -13.32 46.16 -7.81
C CYS A 309 -12.93 47.11 -8.95
N LEU A 310 -12.03 46.69 -9.84
CA LEU A 310 -11.63 47.48 -11.00
C LEU A 310 -12.79 47.73 -11.95
N TYR A 311 -13.61 46.71 -12.23
CA TYR A 311 -14.81 46.86 -13.05
C TYR A 311 -15.82 47.83 -12.41
N SER A 312 -15.98 47.78 -11.08
CA SER A 312 -16.85 48.70 -10.34
C SER A 312 -16.35 50.14 -10.39
N ILE A 313 -15.04 50.37 -10.27
CA ILE A 313 -14.42 51.70 -10.38
C ILE A 313 -14.61 52.26 -11.80
N VAL A 314 -14.43 51.43 -12.83
CA VAL A 314 -14.63 51.83 -14.23
C VAL A 314 -16.12 52.11 -14.51
N ALA A 315 -17.04 51.33 -13.95
CA ALA A 315 -18.48 51.58 -14.06
C ALA A 315 -18.93 52.86 -13.33
N LEU A 316 -18.23 53.25 -12.26
CA LEU A 316 -18.45 54.49 -11.51
C LEU A 316 -17.80 55.72 -12.17
N LEU A 317 -16.75 55.54 -12.97
CA LEU A 317 -16.17 56.59 -13.81
C LEU A 317 -17.16 56.90 -14.94
N ALA A 318 -18.03 57.86 -14.64
CA ALA A 318 -19.13 58.30 -15.48
C ALA A 318 -18.73 58.43 -16.96
N VAL A 319 -19.56 57.81 -17.80
CA VAL A 319 -19.57 57.71 -19.28
C VAL A 319 -19.48 59.07 -20.02
N ASN A 320 -19.35 60.20 -19.30
CA ASN A 320 -19.48 61.54 -19.86
C ASN A 320 -18.18 62.25 -20.23
N TYR A 321 -16.99 61.69 -20.00
CA TYR A 321 -15.73 62.41 -20.24
C TYR A 321 -14.60 61.63 -20.94
N VAL A 322 -14.76 60.34 -21.19
CA VAL A 322 -13.67 59.48 -21.68
C VAL A 322 -14.16 58.69 -22.90
N GLU A 323 -13.40 58.73 -24.00
CA GLU A 323 -13.73 57.95 -25.19
C GLU A 323 -13.71 56.46 -24.88
N LEU A 324 -14.66 55.70 -25.43
CA LEU A 324 -14.83 54.27 -25.18
C LEU A 324 -13.55 53.44 -25.37
N LYS A 325 -12.65 53.91 -26.24
CA LYS A 325 -11.36 53.30 -26.56
C LYS A 325 -10.35 53.42 -25.41
N GLU A 326 -10.34 54.54 -24.69
CA GLU A 326 -9.47 54.75 -23.53
C GLU A 326 -9.93 53.88 -22.35
N ILE A 327 -11.24 53.76 -22.13
CA ILE A 327 -11.82 52.85 -21.14
C ILE A 327 -11.39 51.41 -21.39
N LEU A 328 -11.47 50.95 -22.64
CA LEU A 328 -11.06 49.59 -23.01
C LEU A 328 -9.57 49.34 -22.74
N SER A 329 -8.71 50.33 -23.04
CA SER A 329 -7.27 50.23 -22.81
C SER A 329 -6.92 50.17 -21.31
N ILE A 330 -7.64 50.92 -20.47
CA ILE A 330 -7.48 50.91 -19.01
C ILE A 330 -7.88 49.55 -18.44
N ILE A 331 -9.00 48.97 -18.90
CA ILE A 331 -9.45 47.63 -18.46
C ILE A 331 -8.42 46.57 -18.84
N VAL A 332 -7.92 46.58 -20.08
CA VAL A 332 -6.92 45.60 -20.54
C VAL A 332 -5.61 45.72 -19.78
N LEU A 333 -5.10 46.94 -19.58
CA LEU A 333 -3.86 47.17 -18.82
C LEU A 333 -4.02 46.76 -17.34
N SER A 334 -5.16 47.08 -16.75
CA SER A 334 -5.49 46.78 -15.37
C SER A 334 -5.61 45.27 -15.11
N THR A 335 -6.29 44.55 -16.00
CA THR A 335 -6.40 43.08 -15.92
C THR A 335 -5.04 42.41 -16.13
N PHE A 336 -4.22 42.92 -17.06
CA PHE A 336 -2.86 42.42 -17.25
C PHE A 336 -1.97 42.63 -16.01
N LEU A 337 -2.06 43.80 -15.37
CA LEU A 337 -1.33 44.08 -14.13
C LEU A 337 -1.80 43.22 -12.95
N SER A 338 -3.11 42.91 -12.85
CA SER A 338 -3.61 42.01 -11.79
C SER A 338 -3.14 40.57 -11.97
N VAL A 339 -3.10 40.07 -13.21
CA VAL A 339 -2.54 38.75 -13.52
C VAL A 339 -1.08 38.68 -13.08
N ILE A 340 -0.27 39.69 -13.41
CA ILE A 340 1.14 39.73 -13.01
C ILE A 340 1.28 39.79 -11.48
N ALA A 341 0.50 40.65 -10.81
CA ALA A 341 0.54 40.80 -9.36
C ALA A 341 0.12 39.55 -8.59
N VAL A 342 -0.70 38.67 -9.18
CA VAL A 342 -1.07 37.38 -8.58
C VAL A 342 -0.05 36.30 -8.96
N CYS A 343 0.33 36.18 -10.23
CA CYS A 343 1.18 35.10 -10.71
C CYS A 343 2.62 35.15 -10.15
N ILE A 344 3.21 36.34 -10.00
CA ILE A 344 4.57 36.50 -9.49
C ILE A 344 4.71 36.00 -8.04
N PRO A 345 3.93 36.48 -7.06
CA PRO A 345 4.03 35.98 -5.68
C PRO A 345 3.63 34.51 -5.55
N LEU A 346 2.73 34.01 -6.40
CA LEU A 346 2.37 32.58 -6.43
C LEU A 346 3.53 31.71 -6.91
N TYR A 347 4.24 32.17 -7.94
CA TYR A 347 5.45 31.52 -8.45
C TYR A 347 6.56 31.48 -7.39
N PHE A 348 6.85 32.62 -6.75
CA PHE A 348 7.86 32.67 -5.68
C PHE A 348 7.46 31.83 -4.46
N LYS A 349 6.18 31.80 -4.09
CA LYS A 349 5.71 30.97 -2.98
C LYS A 349 5.80 29.48 -3.30
N LEU A 350 5.54 29.08 -4.55
CA LEU A 350 5.76 27.70 -5.03
C LEU A 350 7.24 27.32 -5.01
N GLN A 351 8.13 28.24 -5.44
CA GLN A 351 9.57 28.03 -5.39
C GLN A 351 10.09 27.88 -3.96
N CYS A 352 9.72 28.77 -3.03
CA CYS A 352 10.11 28.64 -1.63
C CYS A 352 9.60 27.32 -1.02
N TYR A 353 8.38 26.88 -1.37
CA TYR A 353 7.86 25.61 -0.89
C TYR A 353 8.63 24.40 -1.44
N GLN A 354 9.13 24.50 -2.68
CA GLN A 354 10.01 23.48 -3.26
C GLN A 354 11.41 23.50 -2.63
N GLU A 355 12.01 24.68 -2.45
CA GLU A 355 13.32 24.83 -1.82
C GLU A 355 13.30 24.37 -0.36
N GLU A 356 12.28 24.75 0.42
CA GLU A 356 12.11 24.32 1.81
C GLU A 356 11.82 22.81 1.90
N PHE A 357 11.12 22.24 0.92
CA PHE A 357 10.95 20.79 0.81
C PHE A 357 12.28 20.08 0.48
N ASP A 358 13.04 20.59 -0.48
CA ASP A 358 14.32 20.00 -0.88
C ASP A 358 15.37 20.13 0.22
N GLU A 359 15.43 21.24 0.93
CA GLU A 359 16.37 21.48 2.04
C GLU A 359 16.09 20.53 3.23
N ILE A 360 14.81 20.40 3.62
CA ILE A 360 14.39 19.43 4.65
C ILE A 360 14.63 17.99 4.18
N TRP A 361 14.44 17.70 2.89
CA TRP A 361 14.70 16.38 2.32
C TRP A 361 16.20 16.05 2.35
N PHE A 362 17.08 16.95 1.94
CA PHE A 362 18.53 16.73 1.93
C PHE A 362 19.15 16.69 3.34
N GLU A 363 18.65 17.45 4.31
CA GLU A 363 19.10 17.34 5.70
C GLU A 363 18.68 16.03 6.38
N SER A 364 17.59 15.40 5.94
CA SER A 364 17.12 14.12 6.50
C SER A 364 17.87 12.88 5.99
N PHE A 365 18.73 13.03 4.98
CA PHE A 365 19.55 11.96 4.39
C PHE A 365 21.06 12.14 4.60
N ARG A 366 21.47 13.03 5.51
CA ARG A 366 22.85 13.26 5.91
C ARG A 366 23.04 12.87 7.38
#